data_AF-A0A7C7ANK7-F1
#
_entry.id   AF-A0A7C7ANK7-F1
#
_cell.length_a   1.000
_cell.length_b   1.000
_cell.length_c   1.000
_cell.angle_alpha   90.00
_cell.angle_beta   90.00
_cell.angle_gamma   90.00
#
_symmetry.space_group_name_H-M   'P 1'
#
loop_
_entity.id
_entity.type
_entity.pdbx_description
1 polymer ?
#
loop_
_entity_poly.entity_id
_entity_poly.type
_entity_poly.pdbx_seq_one_letter_code
_entity_poly.pdbx_strand_id
1 'polypeptide(L)'
;MIRKISKSIAVLVMSMVMIIVAVVPAFATSYVENHNYVDCASYYVDGSYYRYLVKVPTGTPLSAVSVKDVYTNYEQTLSYAQSNSGYTSVAYQYTDSTSDCYLVSFYVYPGSPKYLWYQHGIKLYYNYNGNSYMATNTSYNSTTEGTGYCLTR
;
A
#
# COMPACT_ATOMS: atom_id res chain seq x y z
N MET A 1 -77.70 -31.64 3.44
CA MET A 1 -77.76 -30.20 3.10
C MET A 1 -77.25 -29.43 4.33
N ILE A 2 -76.07 -28.76 4.25
CA ILE A 2 -75.59 -27.64 5.11
C ILE A 2 -75.30 -28.01 6.61
N ARG A 3 -74.20 -27.73 7.31
CA ARG A 3 -72.96 -26.92 7.12
C ARG A 3 -71.87 -27.40 8.13
N LYS A 4 -70.61 -27.22 7.75
CA LYS A 4 -69.37 -27.26 8.57
C LYS A 4 -69.44 -26.31 9.77
N ILE A 5 -68.74 -26.63 10.88
CA ILE A 5 -67.89 -25.66 11.61
C ILE A 5 -66.62 -26.35 12.12
N SER A 6 -65.49 -25.82 11.66
CA SER A 6 -64.10 -26.16 11.94
C SER A 6 -63.65 -25.77 13.35
N LYS A 7 -62.82 -26.60 14.01
CA LYS A 7 -62.02 -26.16 15.16
C LYS A 7 -60.67 -25.66 14.66
N SER A 8 -60.46 -24.36 14.87
CA SER A 8 -59.30 -23.58 14.46
C SER A 8 -58.00 -24.09 15.10
N ILE A 9 -56.98 -24.33 14.28
CA ILE A 9 -55.59 -24.44 14.71
C ILE A 9 -55.06 -23.01 14.78
N ALA A 10 -54.78 -22.53 16.00
CA ALA A 10 -54.14 -21.25 16.21
C ALA A 10 -52.67 -21.35 15.73
N VAL A 11 -52.34 -20.62 14.67
CA VAL A 11 -50.98 -20.45 14.17
C VAL A 11 -50.31 -19.35 15.00
N LEU A 12 -49.33 -19.73 15.81
CA LEU A 12 -48.51 -18.80 16.59
C LEU A 12 -47.41 -18.23 15.66
N VAL A 13 -47.60 -17.02 15.14
CA VAL A 13 -46.54 -16.33 14.39
C VAL A 13 -45.61 -15.65 15.38
N MET A 14 -44.49 -16.30 15.67
CA MET A 14 -43.41 -15.74 16.48
C MET A 14 -42.64 -14.73 15.62
N SER A 15 -42.84 -13.44 15.87
CA SER A 15 -42.16 -12.36 15.14
C SER A 15 -40.69 -12.30 15.57
N MET A 16 -39.76 -12.67 14.68
CA MET A 16 -38.34 -12.41 14.85
C MET A 16 -38.08 -10.92 14.57
N VAL A 17 -37.76 -10.18 15.62
CA VAL A 17 -37.22 -8.82 15.50
C VAL A 17 -35.80 -8.94 14.94
N MET A 18 -35.65 -8.67 13.64
CA MET A 18 -34.35 -8.60 12.99
C MET A 18 -33.73 -7.24 13.33
N ILE A 19 -32.85 -7.21 14.33
CA ILE A 19 -32.02 -6.03 14.63
C ILE A 19 -30.98 -5.94 13.50
N ILE A 20 -31.22 -5.06 12.53
CA ILE A 20 -30.21 -4.70 11.54
C ILE A 20 -29.21 -3.79 12.26
N VAL A 21 -28.12 -4.36 12.75
CA VAL A 21 -26.93 -3.58 13.11
C VAL A 21 -26.39 -3.03 11.80
N ALA A 22 -26.57 -1.73 11.57
CA ALA A 22 -25.89 -1.03 10.50
C ALA A 22 -24.39 -1.12 10.79
N VAL A 23 -23.72 -2.08 10.16
CA VAL A 23 -22.26 -2.05 10.03
C VAL A 23 -21.99 -0.87 9.13
N VAL A 24 -21.69 0.29 9.73
CA VAL A 24 -21.11 1.41 9.00
C VAL A 24 -19.81 0.86 8.41
N PRO A 25 -19.66 0.73 7.09
CA PRO A 25 -18.38 0.30 6.54
C PRO A 25 -17.37 1.33 7.01
N ALA A 26 -16.34 0.87 7.72
CA ALA A 26 -15.14 1.67 7.87
C ALA A 26 -14.77 2.11 6.45
N PHE A 27 -14.76 3.42 6.20
CA PHE A 27 -14.27 3.93 4.92
C PHE A 27 -12.90 3.29 4.74
N ALA A 28 -12.78 2.35 3.80
CA ALA A 28 -11.49 1.84 3.41
C ALA A 28 -10.71 3.08 2.99
N THR A 29 -9.70 3.48 3.75
CA THR A 29 -8.82 4.60 3.38
C THR A 29 -8.16 4.21 2.07
N SER A 30 -8.75 4.68 0.97
CA SER A 30 -8.24 4.48 -0.37
C SER A 30 -7.07 5.45 -0.55
N TYR A 31 -5.89 4.90 -0.75
CA TYR A 31 -4.73 5.70 -1.13
C TYR A 31 -4.96 6.29 -2.53
N VAL A 32 -4.52 7.54 -2.73
CA VAL A 32 -4.58 8.23 -4.02
C VAL A 32 -3.16 8.51 -4.50
N GLU A 33 -2.85 8.15 -5.74
CA GLU A 33 -1.56 8.43 -6.38
C GLU A 33 -1.38 9.95 -6.50
N ASN A 34 -0.46 10.53 -5.74
CA ASN A 34 -0.19 11.97 -5.78
C ASN A 34 1.28 12.28 -5.49
N HIS A 35 2.02 12.52 -6.55
CA HIS A 35 3.47 12.73 -6.52
C HIS A 35 3.89 14.08 -5.90
N ASN A 36 2.94 14.96 -5.54
CA ASN A 36 3.23 16.17 -4.76
C ASN A 36 3.39 15.88 -3.26
N TYR A 37 2.84 14.76 -2.77
CA TYR A 37 2.86 14.39 -1.35
C TYR A 37 3.84 13.26 -1.05
N VAL A 38 4.14 12.42 -2.02
CA VAL A 38 5.18 11.40 -1.93
C VAL A 38 5.53 10.92 -3.33
N ASP A 39 6.81 10.78 -3.64
CA ASP A 39 7.26 10.31 -4.95
C ASP A 39 8.59 9.56 -4.88
N CYS A 40 8.88 8.77 -5.92
CA CYS A 40 10.20 8.21 -6.18
C CYS A 40 10.76 8.85 -7.46
N ALA A 41 11.50 9.95 -7.31
CA ALA A 41 11.94 10.77 -8.43
C ALA A 41 13.01 10.12 -9.32
N SER A 42 13.78 9.18 -8.78
CA SER A 42 14.70 8.37 -9.56
C SER A 42 14.98 7.04 -8.88
N TYR A 43 15.31 6.01 -9.65
CA TYR A 43 15.62 4.69 -9.13
C TYR A 43 16.57 3.96 -10.09
N TYR A 44 17.58 3.29 -9.55
CA TYR A 44 18.65 2.67 -10.34
C TYR A 44 19.38 1.57 -9.56
N VAL A 45 20.09 0.71 -10.30
CA VAL A 45 20.99 -0.31 -9.73
C VAL A 45 22.40 0.28 -9.64
N ASP A 46 23.03 0.17 -8.47
CA ASP A 46 24.43 0.57 -8.25
C ASP A 46 25.20 -0.54 -7.54
N GLY A 47 26.00 -1.29 -8.30
CA GLY A 47 26.72 -2.44 -7.79
C GLY A 47 25.78 -3.40 -7.07
N SER A 48 25.99 -3.60 -5.79
CA SER A 48 25.22 -4.52 -4.94
C SER A 48 23.86 -3.99 -4.45
N TYR A 49 23.53 -2.74 -4.79
CA TYR A 49 22.40 -2.03 -4.22
C TYR A 49 21.32 -1.71 -5.27
N TYR A 50 20.07 -1.84 -4.87
CA TYR A 50 18.96 -1.11 -5.49
C TYR A 50 18.78 0.21 -4.77
N ARG A 51 18.65 1.30 -5.53
CA ARG A 51 18.57 2.66 -4.99
C ARG A 51 17.34 3.38 -5.48
N TYR A 52 16.72 4.14 -4.57
CA TYR A 52 15.50 4.90 -4.80
C TYR A 52 15.65 6.28 -4.16
N LEU A 53 15.46 7.33 -4.96
CA LEU A 53 15.42 8.71 -4.48
C LEU A 53 13.97 9.06 -4.13
N VAL A 54 13.66 8.98 -2.85
CA VAL A 54 12.33 9.28 -2.31
C VAL A 54 12.20 10.77 -2.05
N LYS A 55 11.15 11.38 -2.58
CA LYS A 55 10.76 12.78 -2.34
C LYS A 55 9.57 12.83 -1.41
N VAL A 56 9.65 13.71 -0.40
CA VAL A 56 8.57 14.00 0.55
C VAL A 56 8.47 15.51 0.75
N PRO A 57 7.33 16.07 1.19
CA PRO A 57 7.19 17.50 1.42
C PRO A 57 8.26 18.04 2.36
N THR A 58 8.79 19.23 2.08
CA THR A 58 9.82 19.89 2.90
C THR A 58 9.44 19.90 4.38
N GLY A 59 10.39 19.54 5.25
CA GLY A 59 10.18 19.43 6.70
C GLY A 59 9.57 18.10 7.15
N THR A 60 9.31 17.17 6.22
CA THR A 60 8.79 15.82 6.54
C THR A 60 9.94 14.84 6.69
N PRO A 61 10.08 14.15 7.83
CA PRO A 61 11.06 13.09 7.98
C PRO A 61 10.65 11.87 7.14
N LEU A 62 11.63 11.15 6.58
CA LEU A 62 11.38 9.93 5.82
C LEU A 62 10.57 8.88 6.62
N SER A 63 10.67 8.86 7.95
CA SER A 63 9.91 7.96 8.82
C SER A 63 8.39 8.15 8.76
N ALA A 64 7.91 9.26 8.20
CA ALA A 64 6.48 9.48 7.96
C ALA A 64 5.96 8.72 6.73
N VAL A 65 6.86 8.23 5.86
CA VAL A 65 6.53 7.44 4.67
C VAL A 65 6.68 5.96 4.96
N SER A 66 5.63 5.20 4.68
CA SER A 66 5.70 3.74 4.65
C SER A 66 6.22 3.29 3.29
N VAL A 67 7.34 2.57 3.32
CA VAL A 67 7.93 1.92 2.14
C VAL A 67 7.56 0.44 2.18
N LYS A 68 6.91 -0.06 1.13
CA LYS A 68 6.65 -1.50 0.96
C LYS A 68 7.57 -2.06 -0.11
N ASP A 69 8.22 -3.17 0.21
CA ASP A 69 9.09 -3.86 -0.73
C ASP A 69 8.29 -4.70 -1.71
N VAL A 70 8.74 -4.65 -2.96
CA VAL A 70 8.26 -5.45 -4.07
C VAL A 70 9.42 -6.33 -4.49
N TYR A 71 9.26 -7.64 -4.47
CA TYR A 71 10.29 -8.54 -4.98
C TYR A 71 9.67 -9.72 -5.70
N THR A 72 10.44 -10.30 -6.59
CA THR A 72 10.07 -11.54 -7.27
C THR A 72 10.47 -12.71 -6.37
N ASN A 73 9.50 -13.52 -5.93
CA ASN A 73 9.79 -14.68 -5.09
C ASN A 73 10.44 -15.82 -5.91
N TYR A 74 10.75 -16.94 -5.25
CA TYR A 74 11.33 -18.12 -5.92
C TYR A 74 10.46 -18.70 -7.05
N GLU A 75 9.15 -18.40 -7.06
CA GLU A 75 8.18 -18.84 -8.06
C GLU A 75 7.99 -17.80 -9.19
N GLN A 76 8.89 -16.82 -9.27
CA GLN A 76 8.83 -15.71 -10.23
C GLN A 76 7.55 -14.86 -10.15
N THR A 77 6.88 -14.89 -8.99
CA THR A 77 5.68 -14.11 -8.74
C THR A 77 6.02 -12.87 -7.93
N LEU A 78 5.40 -11.74 -8.30
CA LEU A 78 5.48 -10.50 -7.51
C LEU A 78 4.91 -10.75 -6.12
N SER A 79 5.77 -10.63 -5.11
CA SER A 79 5.42 -10.69 -3.71
C SER A 79 5.54 -9.30 -3.11
N TYR A 80 4.56 -8.96 -2.28
CA TYR A 80 4.51 -7.70 -1.56
C TYR A 80 4.71 -8.00 -0.07
N ALA A 81 5.90 -7.74 0.46
CA ALA A 81 6.08 -7.80 1.91
C ALA A 81 5.54 -6.51 2.52
N GLN A 82 4.66 -6.63 3.51
CA GLN A 82 4.25 -5.47 4.29
C GLN A 82 5.39 -4.99 5.19
N SER A 83 5.62 -3.68 5.10
CA SER A 83 5.91 -2.79 6.21
C SER A 83 7.01 -3.27 7.15
N ASN A 84 8.24 -3.29 6.67
CA ASN A 84 9.35 -2.81 7.46
C ASN A 84 10.32 -2.21 6.46
N SER A 85 10.77 -1.00 6.76
CA SER A 85 11.60 -0.19 5.88
C SER A 85 12.99 -0.82 5.74
N GLY A 86 13.09 -2.02 5.16
CA GLY A 86 14.25 -2.93 5.12
C GLY A 86 15.42 -2.42 4.29
N TYR A 87 15.45 -1.11 4.07
CA TYR A 87 16.60 -0.43 3.52
C TYR A 87 17.81 -0.66 4.43
N THR A 88 18.94 -0.90 3.78
CA THR A 88 20.22 -1.07 4.45
C THR A 88 20.89 0.25 4.79
N SER A 89 20.51 1.33 4.10
CA SER A 89 20.97 2.68 4.42
C SER A 89 20.03 3.74 3.86
N VAL A 90 20.02 4.90 4.54
CA VAL A 90 19.36 6.13 4.09
C VAL A 90 20.39 7.24 4.10
N ALA A 91 20.43 8.03 3.04
CA ALA A 91 21.22 9.24 2.96
C ALA A 91 20.34 10.41 2.52
N TYR A 92 20.22 11.44 3.36
CA TYR A 92 19.68 12.72 2.92
C TYR A 92 20.53 13.25 1.76
N GLN A 93 19.88 13.68 0.67
CA GLN A 93 20.56 14.19 -0.52
C GLN A 93 20.52 15.71 -0.56
N TYR A 94 19.31 16.27 -0.62
CA TYR A 94 19.07 17.70 -0.75
C TYR A 94 17.61 18.03 -0.45
N THR A 95 17.33 19.33 -0.33
CA THR A 95 15.98 19.91 -0.28
C THR A 95 15.82 20.85 -1.47
N ASP A 96 14.67 20.79 -2.13
CA ASP A 96 14.21 21.79 -3.10
C ASP A 96 13.10 22.67 -2.48
N SER A 97 12.48 23.56 -3.26
CA SER A 97 11.44 24.49 -2.75
C SER A 97 10.20 23.80 -2.18
N THR A 98 10.00 22.52 -2.47
CA THR A 98 8.76 21.77 -2.17
C THR A 98 9.02 20.43 -1.52
N SER A 99 10.24 19.88 -1.59
CA SER A 99 10.52 18.53 -1.15
C SER A 99 11.90 18.35 -0.51
N ASP A 100 11.94 17.47 0.50
CA ASP A 100 13.16 16.85 1.00
C ASP A 100 13.38 15.52 0.27
N CYS A 101 14.63 15.26 -0.12
CA CYS A 101 15.00 14.10 -0.94
C CYS A 101 15.93 13.17 -0.18
N TYR A 102 15.56 11.89 -0.11
CA TYR A 102 16.30 10.84 0.60
C TYR A 102 16.66 9.71 -0.36
N LEU A 103 17.94 9.37 -0.44
CA LEU A 103 18.40 8.18 -1.15
C LEU A 103 18.29 6.98 -0.22
N VAL A 104 17.37 6.08 -0.55
CA VAL A 104 17.14 4.84 0.16
C VAL A 104 17.84 3.72 -0.60
N SER A 105 18.64 2.90 0.09
CA SER A 105 19.43 1.84 -0.53
C SER A 105 19.11 0.47 0.07
N PHE A 106 18.97 -0.52 -0.79
CA PHE A 106 18.72 -1.92 -0.44
C PHE A 106 19.87 -2.78 -0.93
N TYR A 107 20.73 -3.22 0.00
CA TYR A 107 21.76 -4.20 -0.28
C TYR A 107 21.13 -5.58 -0.45
N VAL A 108 21.27 -6.14 -1.65
CA VAL A 108 20.65 -7.44 -1.98
C VAL A 108 21.65 -8.47 -2.49
N TYR A 109 22.82 -8.04 -2.96
CA TYR A 109 23.76 -8.92 -3.65
C TYR A 109 25.19 -8.77 -3.11
N PRO A 110 25.95 -9.85 -2.90
CA PRO A 110 25.53 -11.24 -2.81
C PRO A 110 24.95 -11.60 -1.42
N GLY A 111 24.75 -10.63 -0.52
CA GLY A 111 24.45 -10.89 0.89
C GLY A 111 23.01 -11.24 1.25
N SER A 112 22.08 -11.20 0.30
CA SER A 112 20.68 -11.62 0.51
C SER A 112 20.37 -12.90 -0.25
N PRO A 113 19.24 -13.58 -0.01
CA PRO A 113 18.83 -14.73 -0.81
C PRO A 113 18.78 -14.45 -2.32
N LYS A 114 19.18 -15.43 -3.14
CA LYS A 114 19.33 -15.28 -4.60
C LYS A 114 18.11 -14.72 -5.34
N TYR A 115 16.90 -15.03 -4.89
CA TYR A 115 15.68 -14.53 -5.54
C TYR A 115 15.55 -13.00 -5.46
N LEU A 116 16.14 -12.36 -4.43
CA LEU A 116 16.16 -10.90 -4.27
C LEU A 116 17.23 -10.21 -5.14
N TRP A 117 18.08 -10.97 -5.85
CA TRP A 117 19.19 -10.41 -6.63
C TRP A 117 18.75 -9.85 -7.99
N TYR A 118 17.64 -10.37 -8.51
CA TYR A 118 17.25 -10.15 -9.90
C TYR A 118 16.26 -9.01 -10.04
N GLN A 119 15.34 -8.85 -9.10
CA GLN A 119 14.33 -7.81 -9.14
C GLN A 119 13.96 -7.34 -7.73
N HIS A 120 13.92 -6.02 -7.57
CA HIS A 120 13.44 -5.34 -6.37
C HIS A 120 12.70 -4.07 -6.77
N GLY A 121 11.67 -3.71 -6.02
CA GLY A 121 10.92 -2.49 -6.21
C GLY A 121 10.39 -1.96 -4.89
N ILE A 122 9.86 -0.75 -4.93
CA ILE A 122 9.21 -0.15 -3.77
C ILE A 122 7.86 0.45 -4.15
N LYS A 123 6.95 0.49 -3.17
CA LYS A 123 5.74 1.30 -3.18
C LYS A 123 5.78 2.25 -1.99
N LEU A 124 5.37 3.49 -2.21
CA LEU A 124 5.43 4.54 -1.20
C LEU A 124 4.02 4.92 -0.77
N TYR A 125 3.84 5.11 0.54
CA TYR A 125 2.57 5.48 1.15
C TYR A 125 2.79 6.54 2.21
N TYR A 126 1.96 7.57 2.20
CA TYR A 126 2.08 8.71 3.09
C TYR A 126 0.70 9.18 3.53
N ASN A 127 0.51 9.37 4.84
CA ASN A 127 -0.73 9.89 5.40
C ASN A 127 -0.49 11.34 5.86
N TYR A 128 -1.28 12.27 5.36
CA TYR A 128 -1.12 13.69 5.64
C TYR A 128 -2.49 14.39 5.76
N ASN A 129 -2.69 15.11 6.86
CA ASN A 129 -3.92 15.87 7.16
C ASN A 129 -5.21 15.05 6.95
N GLY A 130 -5.21 13.78 7.37
CA GLY A 130 -6.37 12.89 7.26
C GLY A 130 -6.59 12.28 5.87
N ASN A 131 -5.72 12.57 4.90
CA ASN A 131 -5.73 11.97 3.57
C ASN A 131 -4.60 10.94 3.42
N SER A 132 -4.82 9.95 2.55
CA SER A 132 -3.88 8.86 2.25
C SER A 132 -3.37 8.99 0.82
N TYR A 133 -2.06 9.17 0.65
CA TYR A 133 -1.39 9.37 -0.63
C TYR A 133 -0.41 8.24 -0.92
N MET A 134 -0.29 7.85 -2.19
CA MET A 134 0.69 6.84 -2.61
C MET A 134 1.49 7.30 -3.82
N ALA A 135 2.60 6.61 -4.03
CA ALA A 135 3.42 6.68 -5.23
C ALA A 135 3.79 5.23 -5.59
N THR A 136 3.19 4.72 -6.66
CA THR A 136 3.28 3.31 -7.05
C THR A 136 3.51 3.13 -8.56
N ASN A 137 3.95 4.20 -9.23
CA ASN A 137 4.20 4.25 -10.66
C ASN A 137 2.92 4.04 -11.50
N THR A 138 1.84 4.72 -11.11
CA THR A 138 0.58 4.80 -11.87
C THR A 138 0.22 6.26 -12.21
N SER A 139 -0.96 6.50 -12.77
CA SER A 139 -1.41 7.83 -13.16
C SER A 139 -1.76 8.72 -11.97
N TYR A 140 -1.51 10.02 -12.11
CA TYR A 140 -1.86 11.04 -11.11
C TYR A 140 -3.36 11.01 -10.76
N ASN A 141 -3.68 11.14 -9.48
CA ASN A 141 -5.02 11.00 -8.88
C ASN A 141 -5.66 9.61 -9.02
N SER A 142 -4.92 8.57 -9.42
CA SER A 142 -5.43 7.20 -9.46
C SER A 142 -5.63 6.65 -8.05
N THR A 143 -6.74 5.93 -7.81
CA THR A 143 -6.96 5.13 -6.59
C THR A 143 -6.49 3.69 -6.75
N THR A 144 -6.00 3.31 -7.93
CA THR A 144 -5.52 1.97 -8.22
C THR A 144 -4.04 1.85 -7.88
N GLU A 145 -3.69 0.93 -6.98
CA GLU A 145 -2.30 0.67 -6.63
C GLU A 145 -1.55 0.06 -7.82
N GLY A 146 -0.46 0.72 -8.24
CA GLY A 146 0.43 0.26 -9.31
C GLY A 146 1.37 -0.87 -8.87
N THR A 147 2.26 -1.28 -9.78
CA THR A 147 3.25 -2.35 -9.52
C THR A 147 4.41 -1.88 -8.62
N GLY A 148 4.61 -0.57 -8.48
CA GLY A 148 5.74 0.03 -7.78
C GLY A 148 6.90 0.38 -8.71
N TYR A 149 7.91 1.02 -8.14
CA TYR A 149 9.14 1.40 -8.84
C TYR A 149 10.08 0.21 -8.87
N CYS A 150 9.88 -0.71 -9.82
CA CYS A 150 10.67 -1.94 -9.93
C CYS A 150 11.95 -1.74 -10.75
N LEU A 151 13.03 -2.36 -10.28
CA LEU A 151 14.34 -2.45 -10.91
C LEU A 151 14.67 -3.92 -11.17
N THR A 152 15.29 -4.18 -12.31
CA THR A 152 15.80 -5.49 -12.69
C THR A 152 17.30 -5.40 -12.92
N ARG A 153 18.02 -6.48 -12.61
CA ARG A 153 19.47 -6.62 -12.77
C ARG A 153 19.82 -7.59 -13.89
#